data_AF-A0AAP2F1K4-F1
#
_entry.id   AF-A0AAP2F1K4-F1
#
_cell.length_a   1.000
_cell.length_b   1.000
_cell.length_c   1.000
_cell.angle_alpha   90.00
_cell.angle_beta   90.00
_cell.angle_gamma   90.00
#
_symmetry.space_group_name_H-M   'P 1'
#
loop_
_entity.id
_entity.type
_entity.pdbx_description
1 polymer ?
#
loop_
_entity_poly.entity_id
_entity_poly.type
_entity_poly.pdbx_seq_one_letter_code
_entity_poly.pdbx_strand_id
1 'polypeptide(L)' 'MKVEAQLLLDRVSQMENAARRGIELNINRVPGIPPEKTISLEQCEWTLKNCEFFRRCISDSFGLRE' A
#
# COMPACT_ATOMS: atom_id res chain seq x y z
N MET A 1 -23.26 0.79 -2.53
CA MET A 1 -22.45 0.27 -1.39
C MET A 1 -21.33 -0.71 -1.78
N LYS A 2 -21.59 -1.80 -2.51
CA LYS A 2 -20.53 -2.78 -2.86
C LYS A 2 -19.49 -2.23 -3.86
N VAL A 3 -19.89 -1.33 -4.76
CA VAL A 3 -19.01 -0.71 -5.75
C VAL A 3 -18.02 0.26 -5.10
N GLU A 4 -18.48 1.01 -4.10
CA GLU A 4 -17.68 1.94 -3.31
C GLU A 4 -16.67 1.19 -2.43
N ALA A 5 -17.07 0.05 -1.85
CA ALA A 5 -16.16 -0.82 -1.11
C ALA A 5 -15.04 -1.37 -2.00
N GLN A 6 -15.38 -1.87 -3.19
CA GLN A 6 -14.40 -2.39 -4.14
C GLN A 6 -13.42 -1.29 -4.59
N LEU A 7 -13.92 -0.09 -4.88
CA LEU A 7 -13.07 1.03 -5.27
C LEU A 7 -12.08 1.42 -4.17
N LEU A 8 -12.50 1.39 -2.89
CA LEU A 8 -11.59 1.63 -1.77
C LEU A 8 -10.55 0.52 -1.62
N LEU A 9 -10.94 -0.75 -1.78
CA LEU A 9 -10.02 -1.89 -1.75
C LEU A 9 -8.99 -1.81 -2.88
N ASP A 10 -9.41 -1.43 -4.10
CA ASP A 10 -8.51 -1.26 -5.23
C ASP A 10 -7.48 -0.15 -4.97
N ARG A 11 -7.88 0.95 -4.31
CA ARG A 11 -6.96 2.00 -3.88
C ARG A 11 -5.96 1.50 -2.83
N VAL A 12 -6.41 0.69 -1.87
CA VAL A 12 -5.51 0.04 -0.90
C VAL A 12 -4.51 -0.88 -1.60
N SER A 13 -4.95 -1.67 -2.58
CA SER A 13 -4.05 -2.52 -3.37
C SER A 13 -3.03 -1.72 -4.20
N GLN A 14 -3.42 -0.58 -4.77
CA GLN A 14 -2.48 0.32 -5.46
C GLN A 14 -1.41 0.86 -4.50
N MET A 15 -1.80 1.29 -3.30
CA MET A 15 -0.85 1.76 -2.28
C MET A 15 0.09 0.65 -1.81
N GLU A 16 -0.44 -0.55 -1.59
CA GLU A 16 0.37 -1.71 -1.23
C GLU A 16 1.42 -2.03 -2.30
N ASN A 17 1.02 -2.05 -3.57
CA ASN A 17 1.93 -2.29 -4.69
C ASN A 17 3.01 -1.20 -4.78
N ALA A 18 2.64 0.07 -4.57
CA ALA A 18 3.59 1.18 -4.56
C ALA A 18 4.61 1.03 -3.41
N ALA A 19 4.18 0.62 -2.21
CA ALA A 19 5.06 0.38 -1.08
C ALA A 19 6.00 -0.82 -1.30
N ARG A 20 5.49 -1.93 -1.86
CA ARG A 20 6.33 -3.08 -2.25
C ARG A 20 7.39 -2.68 -3.28
N ARG A 21 6.99 -1.89 -4.28
CA ARG A 21 7.92 -1.35 -5.27
C ARG A 21 8.94 -0.41 -4.63
N GLY A 22 8.54 0.41 -3.67
CA GLY A 22 9.44 1.25 -2.89
C GLY A 22 10.52 0.45 -2.16
N ILE A 23 10.16 -0.69 -1.56
CA ILE A 23 11.12 -1.62 -0.92
C ILE A 23 12.10 -2.15 -1.95
N GLU A 24 11.62 -2.64 -3.10
CA GLU A 24 12.49 -3.14 -4.18
C GLU A 24 13.48 -2.09 -4.66
N LEU A 25 13.05 -0.83 -4.79
CA LEU A 25 13.90 0.29 -5.22
C LEU A 25 14.92 0.70 -4.15
N ASN A 26 14.59 0.55 -2.86
CA ASN A 26 15.53 0.78 -1.76
C ASN A 26 16.62 -0.30 -1.73
N ILE A 27 16.26 -1.57 -1.99
CA ILE A 27 17.19 -2.70 -2.07
C ILE A 27 18.04 -2.60 -3.34
N ASN A 28 17.38 -2.43 -4.49
CA ASN A 28 17.98 -2.35 -5.81
C ASN A 28 17.97 -0.91 -6.30
N ARG A 29 18.89 -0.09 -5.77
CA ARG A 29 18.99 1.33 -6.11
C ARG A 29 19.04 1.52 -7.62
N VAL A 30 18.09 2.29 -8.15
CA VAL A 30 18.06 2.65 -9.56
C VAL A 30 19.12 3.73 -9.83
N PRO A 31 20.05 3.50 -10.77
CA PRO A 31 21.01 4.52 -11.16
C PRO A 31 20.31 5.83 -11.56
N GLY A 32 20.75 6.95 -10.98
CA GLY A 32 20.20 8.27 -11.27
C GLY A 32 18.99 8.70 -10.43
N ILE A 33 18.45 7.83 -9.56
CA ILE A 33 17.47 8.23 -8.54
C ILE A 33 18.20 8.42 -7.21
N PRO A 34 18.28 9.65 -6.69
CA PRO A 34 18.94 9.88 -5.42
C PRO A 34 18.05 9.41 -4.25
N PRO A 35 18.63 8.97 -3.11
CA PRO A 35 17.88 8.39 -1.99
C PRO A 35 16.76 9.27 -1.44
N GLU A 36 16.95 10.59 -1.42
CA GLU A 36 15.95 11.57 -0.96
C GLU A 36 14.70 11.65 -1.85
N LYS A 37 14.75 11.12 -3.07
CA LYS A 37 13.61 10.99 -3.98
C LYS A 37 12.91 9.63 -3.89
N THR A 38 13.38 8.75 -3.00
CA THR A 38 12.73 7.47 -2.71
C THR A 38 12.03 7.52 -1.37
N ILE A 39 10.85 6.91 -1.29
CA ILE A 39 10.17 6.67 0.00
C ILE A 39 11.10 5.81 0.85
N SER A 40 11.28 6.15 2.12
CA SER A 40 12.18 5.37 2.99
C SER A 40 11.67 3.94 3.17
N LEU A 41 12.59 3.01 3.47
CA LEU A 41 12.21 1.63 3.76
C LEU A 41 11.19 1.55 4.91
N GLU A 42 11.43 2.30 5.99
CA GLU A 42 10.52 2.40 7.13
C GLU A 42 9.13 2.91 6.73
N GLN A 43 9.05 3.94 5.89
CA GLN A 43 7.77 4.45 5.39
C GLN A 43 7.03 3.40 4.53
N CYS A 44 7.76 2.63 3.72
CA CYS A 44 7.16 1.54 2.95
C CYS A 44 6.59 0.45 3.87
N GLU A 45 7.33 0.03 4.89
CA GLU A 45 6.89 -0.96 5.87
C GLU A 45 5.66 -0.51 6.66
N TRP A 46 5.64 0.75 7.12
CA TRP A 46 4.46 1.34 7.76
C TRP A 46 3.26 1.39 6.82
N THR A 47 3.49 1.72 5.54
CA THR A 47 2.42 1.74 4.53
C THR A 47 1.81 0.35 4.35
N LEU A 48 2.63 -0.71 4.32
CA LEU A 48 2.12 -2.08 4.23
C LEU A 48 1.24 -2.48 5.42
N LYS A 49 1.68 -2.15 6.65
CA LYS A 49 0.88 -2.39 7.87
C LYS A 49 -0.45 -1.62 7.82
N ASN A 50 -0.41 -0.36 7.38
CA ASN A 50 -1.62 0.45 7.23
C ASN A 50 -2.56 -0.12 6.16
N CYS A 51 -2.03 -0.64 5.04
CA CYS A 51 -2.83 -1.28 4.00
C CYS A 51 -3.57 -2.53 4.52
N GLU A 52 -2.94 -3.34 5.36
CA GLU A 52 -3.60 -4.47 6.03
C GLU A 52 -4.74 -4.00 6.95
N PHE A 53 -4.47 -2.99 7.78
CA PHE A 53 -5.46 -2.39 8.66
C PHE A 53 -6.66 -1.84 7.87
N PHE A 54 -6.44 -1.04 6.83
CA PHE A 54 -7.50 -0.48 6.01
C PHE A 54 -8.33 -1.55 5.31
N ARG A 55 -7.70 -2.62 4.80
CA ARG A 55 -8.44 -3.75 4.20
C ARG A 55 -9.43 -4.34 5.19
N ARG A 56 -9.00 -4.59 6.44
CA ARG A 56 -9.89 -5.08 7.49
C ARG A 56 -11.02 -4.10 7.78
N CYS A 57 -10.70 -2.82 8.00
CA CYS A 57 -11.72 -1.81 8.29
C CYS A 57 -12.76 -1.66 7.17
N ILE A 58 -12.32 -1.69 5.91
CA ILE A 58 -13.22 -1.62 4.75
C ILE A 58 -14.08 -2.88 4.70
N SER A 59 -13.49 -4.08 4.79
CA SER A 59 -14.25 -5.32 4.76
C SER A 59 -15.29 -5.40 5.89
N ASP A 60 -14.95 -4.93 7.09
CA ASP A 60 -15.84 -4.90 8.25
C ASP A 60 -16.99 -3.91 8.05
N SER A 61 -16.68 -2.71 7.56
CA SER A 61 -17.66 -1.63 7.36
C SER A 61 -18.69 -1.96 6.27
N PHE A 62 -18.30 -2.75 5.28
CA PHE A 62 -19.17 -3.11 4.15
C PHE A 62 -19.70 -4.55 4.22
N GLY A 63 -19.44 -5.29 5.29
CA GLY A 63 -19.90 -6.67 5.47
C GLY A 63 -19.35 -7.64 4.41
N LEU A 64 -18.09 -7.44 4.00
CA LEU A 64 -17.38 -8.25 3.00
C LEU A 64 -16.51 -9.34 3.63
N ARG A 65 -16.55 -9.53 4.95
CA ARG A 65 -15.98 -10.74 5.56
C ARG A 65 -16.83 -11.94 5.16
N GLU A 66 -16.23 -12.88 4.46
CA GLU A 66 -16.72 -14.26 4.39
C GLU A 66 -16.56 -14.95 5.74
#